data_AF-A0A351CFR7-F1
#
_entry.id   AF-A0A351CFR7-F1
#
_cell.length_a   1.000
_cell.length_b   1.000
_cell.length_c   1.000
_cell.angle_alpha   90.00
_cell.angle_beta   90.00
_cell.angle_gamma   90.00
#
_symmetry.space_group_name_H-M   'P 1'
#
loop_
_entity.id
_entity.type
_entity.pdbx_description
1 polymer ?
#
loop_
_entity_poly.entity_id
_entity_poly.type
_entity_poly.pdbx_seq_one_letter_code
_entity_poly.pdbx_strand_id
1 'polypeptide(L)'
;MQLTVHVRSYYKDGLKGNYPKIAQGLSYVHEAWVEEGPSLFDIVGRLDKLLYELEGDPPFRKILLKHKDKLRKIRKEVEEHIADWDLAKADKALYKMEDIFDQIEWELK
;
A
#
# COMPACT_ATOMS: atom_id res chain seq x y z
N MET A 1 22.17 14.85 0.02
CA MET A 1 22.16 13.75 1.00
C MET A 1 22.25 12.42 0.26
N GLN A 2 22.95 11.42 0.83
CA GLN A 2 23.17 10.07 0.24
C GLN A 2 22.60 8.93 1.12
N LEU A 3 21.60 9.22 1.97
CA LEU A 3 20.98 8.21 2.83
C LEU A 3 19.77 7.61 2.10
N THR A 4 19.76 6.28 1.96
CA THR A 4 18.63 5.52 1.42
C THR A 4 17.92 4.82 2.56
N VAL A 5 16.64 5.10 2.74
CA VAL A 5 15.78 4.43 3.74
C VAL A 5 14.84 3.49 2.99
N HIS A 6 14.76 2.25 3.45
CA HIS A 6 13.87 1.23 2.88
C HIS A 6 12.81 0.84 3.90
N VAL A 7 11.54 0.96 3.50
CA VAL A 7 10.41 0.35 4.22
C VAL A 7 10.24 -1.07 3.68
N ARG A 8 10.23 -2.07 4.55
CA ARG A 8 10.03 -3.47 4.16
C ARG A 8 8.72 -3.97 4.75
N SER A 9 8.03 -4.80 3.99
CA SER A 9 6.86 -5.55 4.48
C SER A 9 7.28 -6.50 5.60
N TYR A 10 6.42 -6.63 6.61
CA TYR A 10 6.53 -7.65 7.64
C TYR A 10 5.23 -8.45 7.72
N TYR A 11 4.97 -9.25 6.69
CA TYR A 11 3.81 -10.13 6.64
C TYR A 11 4.21 -11.52 7.13
N LYS A 12 3.51 -12.07 8.14
CA LYS A 12 3.78 -13.44 8.62
C LYS A 12 3.48 -14.49 7.54
N ASP A 13 2.40 -14.30 6.80
CA ASP A 13 1.89 -15.25 5.79
C ASP A 13 2.00 -14.69 4.35
N GLY A 14 2.81 -13.64 4.15
CA GLY A 14 2.93 -12.92 2.89
C GLY A 14 1.71 -12.04 2.56
N LEU A 15 1.79 -11.29 1.46
CA LEU A 15 0.70 -10.39 1.04
C LEU A 15 -0.60 -11.16 0.78
N LYS A 16 -0.50 -12.34 0.15
CA LYS A 16 -1.66 -13.20 -0.15
C LYS A 16 -2.31 -13.79 1.10
N GLY A 17 -1.54 -14.07 2.14
CA GLY A 17 -2.06 -14.59 3.41
C GLY A 17 -2.78 -13.53 4.24
N ASN A 18 -2.20 -12.34 4.31
CA ASN A 18 -2.76 -11.23 5.10
C ASN A 18 -3.86 -10.46 4.37
N TYR A 19 -3.72 -10.27 3.06
CA TYR A 19 -4.60 -9.46 2.22
C TYR A 19 -5.02 -10.21 0.95
N PRO A 20 -5.80 -11.31 1.08
CA PRO A 20 -6.12 -12.18 -0.05
C PRO A 20 -6.88 -11.48 -1.18
N LYS A 21 -7.79 -10.56 -0.89
CA LYS A 21 -8.60 -9.88 -1.92
C LYS A 21 -7.80 -8.78 -2.62
N ILE A 22 -6.98 -8.04 -1.87
CA ILE A 22 -6.04 -7.09 -2.47
C ILE A 22 -5.01 -7.84 -3.32
N ALA A 23 -4.50 -8.97 -2.86
CA ALA A 23 -3.62 -9.82 -3.65
C ALA A 23 -4.31 -10.33 -4.92
N GLN A 24 -5.60 -10.68 -4.85
CA GLN A 24 -6.38 -11.04 -6.03
C GLN A 24 -6.52 -9.86 -7.01
N GLY A 25 -6.91 -8.68 -6.54
CA GLY A 25 -7.02 -7.47 -7.37
C GLY A 25 -5.68 -7.06 -8.00
N LEU A 26 -4.57 -7.24 -7.28
CA LEU A 26 -3.22 -6.99 -7.80
C LEU A 26 -2.76 -8.08 -8.77
N SER A 27 -3.15 -9.35 -8.57
CA SER A 27 -2.79 -10.46 -9.47
C SER A 27 -3.32 -10.27 -10.89
N TYR A 28 -4.46 -9.59 -11.04
CA TYR A 28 -5.01 -9.23 -12.35
C TYR A 28 -4.14 -8.24 -13.13
N VAL A 29 -3.28 -7.47 -12.45
CA VAL A 29 -2.48 -6.42 -13.04
C VAL A 29 -1.02 -6.83 -13.15
N HIS A 30 -0.47 -7.34 -12.04
CA HIS A 30 0.92 -7.79 -11.93
C HIS A 30 1.01 -8.99 -10.99
N GLU A 31 0.95 -10.20 -11.55
CA GLU A 31 1.14 -11.45 -10.80
C GLU A 31 2.48 -11.45 -10.03
N ALA A 32 3.53 -10.89 -10.62
CA ALA A 32 4.84 -10.75 -10.01
C ALA A 32 4.84 -9.95 -8.70
N TRP A 33 3.90 -9.01 -8.50
CA TRP A 33 3.83 -8.25 -7.24
C TRP A 33 3.31 -9.08 -6.08
N VAL A 34 2.46 -10.07 -6.37
CA VAL A 34 1.97 -10.98 -5.32
C VAL A 34 3.11 -11.86 -4.82
N GLU A 35 4.06 -12.21 -5.70
CA GLU A 35 5.25 -12.99 -5.36
C GLU A 35 6.38 -12.14 -4.75
N GLU A 36 6.60 -10.91 -5.23
CA GLU A 36 7.61 -9.99 -4.70
C GLU A 36 7.28 -9.50 -3.28
N GLY A 37 6.00 -9.50 -2.90
CA GLY A 37 5.54 -9.09 -1.57
C GLY A 37 5.88 -7.64 -1.20
N PRO A 38 5.55 -6.64 -2.05
CA PRO A 38 5.86 -5.25 -1.81
C PRO A 38 5.23 -4.75 -0.50
N SER A 39 5.88 -3.76 0.13
CA SER A 39 5.29 -3.10 1.29
C SER A 39 4.06 -2.29 0.87
N LEU A 40 3.11 -2.11 1.80
CA LEU A 40 1.96 -1.23 1.57
C LEU A 40 2.42 0.18 1.16
N PHE A 41 3.53 0.64 1.72
CA PHE A 41 4.15 1.92 1.37
C PHE A 41 4.59 1.99 -0.10
N ASP A 42 5.18 0.90 -0.62
CA ASP A 42 5.57 0.78 -2.03
C ASP A 42 4.34 0.73 -2.95
N ILE A 43 3.30 -0.01 -2.55
CA ILE A 43 2.02 -0.08 -3.27
C ILE A 43 1.42 1.32 -3.40
N VAL A 44 1.36 2.09 -2.31
CA VAL A 44 0.85 3.47 -2.33
C VAL A 44 1.74 4.38 -3.17
N GLY A 45 3.06 4.17 -3.18
CA GLY A 45 3.98 4.93 -4.03
C GLY A 45 3.76 4.74 -5.53
N ARG A 46 3.14 3.62 -5.92
CA ARG A 46 2.80 3.29 -7.29
C ARG A 46 1.29 3.34 -7.56
N LEU A 47 0.51 3.91 -6.63
CA LEU A 47 -0.95 3.91 -6.67
C LEU A 47 -1.52 4.55 -7.94
N ASP A 48 -0.92 5.64 -8.44
CA ASP A 48 -1.38 6.28 -9.67
C ASP A 48 -1.23 5.36 -10.90
N LYS A 49 -0.13 4.60 -10.96
CA LYS A 49 0.11 3.61 -12.01
C LYS A 49 -0.87 2.44 -11.89
N LEU A 50 -1.06 1.93 -10.68
CA LEU A 50 -2.03 0.86 -10.41
C LEU A 50 -3.45 1.26 -10.81
N LEU A 51 -3.89 2.48 -10.46
CA LEU A 51 -5.23 2.97 -10.80
C LEU A 51 -5.46 3.14 -12.31
N TYR A 52 -4.39 3.36 -13.08
CA TYR A 52 -4.44 3.41 -14.53
C TYR A 52 -4.56 1.99 -15.11
N GLU A 53 -3.74 1.05 -14.64
CA GLU A 53 -3.77 -0.33 -15.14
C GLU A 53 -5.04 -1.09 -14.71
N LEU A 54 -5.63 -0.73 -13.57
CA LEU A 54 -6.91 -1.24 -13.06
C LEU A 54 -8.15 -0.69 -13.78
N GLU A 55 -7.99 0.03 -14.90
CA GLU A 55 -9.13 0.49 -15.69
C GLU A 55 -10.06 -0.66 -16.15
N GLY A 56 -9.50 -1.87 -16.29
CA GLY A 56 -10.25 -3.11 -16.59
C GLY A 56 -10.96 -3.77 -15.40
N ASP A 57 -10.72 -3.34 -14.15
CA ASP A 57 -11.35 -3.90 -12.93
C ASP A 57 -12.06 -2.79 -12.11
N PRO A 58 -13.30 -2.43 -12.48
CA PRO A 58 -14.02 -1.30 -11.91
C PRO A 58 -14.26 -1.37 -10.38
N PRO A 59 -14.61 -2.54 -9.78
CA PRO A 59 -14.82 -2.67 -8.34
C PRO A 59 -13.58 -2.31 -7.50
N PHE A 60 -12.43 -2.91 -7.80
CA PHE A 60 -11.20 -2.68 -7.04
C PHE A 60 -10.68 -1.25 -7.25
N ARG A 61 -10.69 -0.76 -8.50
CA ARG A 61 -10.31 0.62 -8.83
C ARG A 61 -11.14 1.64 -8.06
N LYS A 62 -12.46 1.44 -7.95
CA LYS A 62 -13.36 2.37 -7.26
C LYS A 62 -13.08 2.46 -5.76
N ILE A 63 -12.78 1.33 -5.11
CA ILE A 63 -12.44 1.30 -3.69
C ILE A 63 -11.07 1.95 -3.46
N LEU A 64 -10.07 1.65 -4.28
CA LEU A 64 -8.76 2.31 -4.20
C LEU A 64 -8.85 3.82 -4.45
N LEU A 65 -9.68 4.27 -5.41
CA LEU A 65 -9.93 5.69 -5.66
C LEU A 65 -10.54 6.39 -4.45
N LYS A 66 -11.48 5.75 -3.75
CA LYS A 66 -12.13 6.29 -2.56
C LYS A 66 -11.13 6.55 -1.42
N HIS A 67 -10.12 5.70 -1.27
CA HIS A 67 -9.10 5.82 -0.21
C HIS A 67 -7.81 6.50 -0.66
N LYS A 68 -7.68 6.83 -1.95
CA LYS A 68 -6.48 7.41 -2.58
C LYS A 68 -5.92 8.61 -1.84
N ASP A 69 -6.75 9.61 -1.56
CA ASP A 69 -6.29 10.85 -0.93
C ASP A 69 -5.78 10.61 0.49
N LYS A 70 -6.41 9.69 1.23
CA LYS A 70 -5.98 9.30 2.58
C LYS A 70 -4.64 8.57 2.52
N LEU A 71 -4.51 7.58 1.64
CA LEU A 71 -3.27 6.82 1.46
C LEU A 71 -2.10 7.74 1.05
N ARG A 72 -2.34 8.67 0.11
CA ARG A 72 -1.34 9.65 -0.34
C ARG A 72 -0.91 10.57 0.79
N LYS A 73 -1.85 11.03 1.61
CA LYS A 73 -1.55 11.86 2.78
C LYS A 73 -0.67 11.12 3.79
N ILE A 74 -1.03 9.88 4.15
CA ILE A 74 -0.23 9.07 5.08
C ILE A 74 1.16 8.79 4.51
N ARG A 75 1.26 8.46 3.22
CA ARG A 75 2.57 8.26 2.58
C ARG A 75 3.47 9.51 2.70
N LYS A 76 2.90 10.70 2.49
CA LYS A 76 3.62 11.97 2.66
C LYS A 76 4.05 12.19 4.13
N GLU A 77 3.16 11.90 5.08
CA GLU A 77 3.49 11.97 6.52
C GLU A 77 4.65 11.03 6.88
N VAL A 78 4.67 9.81 6.34
CA VAL A 78 5.78 8.86 6.52
C VAL A 78 7.07 9.41 5.90
N GLU A 79 7.03 9.93 4.67
CA GLU A 79 8.20 10.53 3.99
C GLU A 79 8.76 11.73 4.79
N GLU A 80 7.90 12.58 5.34
CA GLU A 80 8.28 13.71 6.19
C GLU A 80 8.94 13.23 7.50
N HIS A 81 8.33 12.27 8.20
CA HIS A 81 8.90 11.71 9.43
C HIS A 81 10.25 11.00 9.19
N ILE A 82 10.42 10.33 8.05
CA ILE A 82 11.71 9.74 7.66
C ILE A 82 12.75 10.84 7.39
N ALA A 83 12.37 11.91 6.67
CA ALA A 83 13.26 13.03 6.39
C ALA A 83 13.71 13.77 7.65
N ASP A 84 12.83 13.88 8.65
CA ASP A 84 13.11 14.46 9.96
C ASP A 84 13.81 13.49 10.94
N TRP A 85 14.12 12.26 10.48
CA TRP A 85 14.70 11.18 11.30
C TRP A 85 13.84 10.75 12.51
N ASP A 86 12.53 11.03 12.47
CA ASP A 86 11.56 10.63 13.49
C ASP A 86 10.95 9.26 13.15
N LEU A 87 11.77 8.22 13.28
CA LEU A 87 11.40 6.85 12.90
C LEU A 87 10.22 6.30 13.71
N ALA A 88 10.04 6.74 14.96
CA ALA A 88 8.92 6.30 15.80
C ALA A 88 7.58 6.84 15.27
N LYS A 89 7.55 8.09 14.79
CA LYS A 89 6.35 8.63 14.13
C LYS A 89 6.14 8.05 12.75
N ALA A 90 7.21 7.78 12.00
CA ALA A 90 7.12 7.09 10.72
C ALA A 90 6.48 5.70 10.88
N ASP A 91 6.93 4.92 11.86
CA ASP A 91 6.37 3.61 12.20
C ASP A 91 4.88 3.71 12.57
N LYS A 92 4.53 4.66 13.45
CA LYS A 92 3.13 4.91 13.80
C LYS A 92 2.26 5.31 12.60
N ALA A 93 2.80 6.04 11.64
CA ALA A 93 2.09 6.40 10.42
C ALA A 93 1.94 5.20 9.46
N LEU A 94 2.90 4.28 9.43
CA LEU A 94 2.79 3.01 8.70
C LEU A 94 1.67 2.14 9.27
N TYR A 95 1.49 2.04 10.59
CA TYR A 95 0.33 1.34 11.18
C TYR A 95 -1.01 1.93 10.73
N LYS A 96 -1.12 3.26 10.62
CA LYS A 96 -2.34 3.88 10.08
C LYS A 96 -2.57 3.53 8.60
N MET A 97 -1.49 3.30 7.85
CA MET A 97 -1.60 2.83 6.47
C MET A 97 -2.16 1.41 6.44
N GLU A 98 -1.67 0.51 7.30
CA GLU A 98 -2.22 -0.83 7.49
C GLU A 98 -3.72 -0.81 7.81
N ASP A 99 -4.16 0.05 8.75
CA ASP A 99 -5.59 0.19 9.08
C ASP A 99 -6.47 0.52 7.86
N ILE A 100 -5.96 1.33 6.92
CA ILE A 100 -6.69 1.66 5.68
C ILE A 100 -6.71 0.46 4.74
N PHE A 101 -5.61 -0.28 4.62
CA PHE A 101 -5.57 -1.50 3.81
C PHE A 101 -6.49 -2.59 4.36
N ASP A 102 -6.57 -2.74 5.69
CA ASP A 102 -7.54 -3.61 6.36
C ASP A 102 -8.99 -3.20 6.02
N GLN A 103 -9.27 -1.89 6.03
CA GLN A 103 -10.57 -1.37 5.61
C GLN A 103 -10.85 -1.66 4.13
N ILE A 104 -9.86 -1.51 3.25
CA ILE A 104 -10.00 -1.83 1.81
C ILE A 104 -10.29 -3.31 1.62
N GLU A 105 -9.54 -4.18 2.29
CA GLU A 105 -9.72 -5.65 2.26
C GLU A 105 -11.12 -6.04 2.76
N TRP A 106 -11.67 -5.31 3.74
CA TRP A 106 -13.04 -5.53 4.20
C TRP A 106 -14.11 -5.01 3.21
N GLU A 107 -13.86 -3.87 2.56
CA GLU A 107 -14.78 -3.27 1.57
C GLU A 107 -14.83 -4.04 0.25
N LEU A 108 -13.74 -4.72 -0.12
CA LEU A 108 -13.70 -5.69 -1.20
C LEU A 108 -14.54 -6.89 -0.78
N LYS A 109 -15.66 -7.17 -1.47
CA LYS A 109 -16.53 -8.31 -1.19
C LYS A 109 -16.12 -9.52 -2.01
#